data_AF-A0A7V9ICI0-F1
#
_entry.id   AF-A0A7V9ICI0-F1
#
_cell.length_a   1.000
_cell.length_b   1.000
_cell.length_c   1.000
_cell.angle_alpha   90.00
_cell.angle_beta   90.00
_cell.angle_gamma   90.00
#
_symmetry.space_group_name_H-M   'P 1'
#
loop_
_entity.id
_entity.type
_entity.pdbx_description
1 polymer ?
#
loop_
_entity_poly.entity_id
_entity_poly.type
_entity_poly.pdbx_seq_one_letter_code
_entity_poly.pdbx_strand_id
1 'polypeptide(L)'
;MSLGAVGHPAKDGPTNSASSQTVWEDNLDDEVGFWNRYLSTSGLEWPEEFQMRLDPNSVVTDDLVGRHLRWLASTEVSILDVGAGPLTIINKTFPGKTLTITATDPLADEYAAFWPALASLLRSEP
;
A
#
# COMPACT_ATOMS: atom_id res chain seq x y z
N MET A 1 22.69 36.40 41.57
CA MET A 1 21.39 36.44 40.86
C MET A 1 21.39 35.28 39.88
N SER A 2 20.38 34.43 39.98
CA SER A 2 20.25 33.15 39.26
C SER A 2 19.67 33.37 37.87
N LEU A 3 20.22 32.69 36.86
CA LEU A 3 19.52 32.37 35.62
C LEU A 3 19.66 30.87 35.41
N GLY A 4 18.56 30.15 35.63
CA GLY A 4 18.47 28.71 35.45
C GLY A 4 18.44 28.35 33.97
N ALA A 5 19.34 27.46 33.56
CA ALA A 5 19.17 26.68 32.34
C ALA A 5 18.38 25.43 32.69
N VAL A 6 17.12 25.36 32.27
CA VAL A 6 16.33 24.14 32.29
C VAL A 6 16.87 23.26 31.17
N GLY A 7 17.73 22.29 31.52
CA GLY A 7 18.11 21.22 30.60
C GLY A 7 16.90 20.33 30.32
N HIS A 8 16.52 20.20 29.05
CA HIS A 8 15.68 19.09 28.61
C HIS A 8 16.41 17.78 28.93
N PRO A 9 15.78 16.79 29.58
CA PRO A 9 16.37 15.48 29.69
C PRO A 9 16.54 14.90 28.28
N ALA A 10 17.76 14.48 27.97
CA ALA A 10 18.00 13.59 26.84
C ALA A 10 17.04 12.39 27.01
N LYS A 11 16.23 12.11 25.99
CA LYS A 11 15.46 10.87 25.97
C LYS A 11 16.48 9.77 25.76
N ASP A 12 16.81 9.07 26.84
CA ASP A 12 17.55 7.81 26.78
C ASP A 12 16.79 6.88 25.83
N GLY A 13 17.35 6.68 24.64
CA GLY A 13 16.82 5.76 23.65
C GLY A 13 17.01 4.33 24.16
N PRO A 14 16.04 3.41 23.98
CA PRO A 14 16.25 2.03 24.31
C PRO A 14 17.34 1.44 23.42
N THR A 15 18.47 1.11 24.04
CA THR A 15 19.61 0.41 23.46
C THR A 15 19.31 -1.09 23.34
N ASN A 16 18.46 -1.47 22.38
CA ASN A 16 18.49 -2.80 21.76
C ASN A 16 17.59 -2.80 20.51
N SER A 17 18.05 -2.21 19.40
CA SER A 17 17.30 -2.29 18.14
C SER A 17 17.55 -3.67 17.53
N ALA A 18 16.55 -4.55 17.57
CA ALA A 18 16.51 -5.69 16.67
C ALA A 18 16.78 -5.21 15.23
N SER A 19 17.50 -6.00 14.45
CA SER A 19 17.81 -5.62 13.07
C SER A 19 16.52 -5.38 12.29
N SER A 20 16.53 -4.49 11.29
CA SER A 20 15.36 -4.25 10.43
C SER A 20 14.82 -5.54 9.81
N GLN A 21 15.69 -6.53 9.61
CA GLN A 21 15.32 -7.85 9.12
C GLN A 21 14.51 -8.66 10.15
N THR A 22 14.92 -8.67 11.42
CA THR A 22 14.21 -9.39 12.49
C THR A 22 12.83 -8.78 12.77
N VAL A 23 12.74 -7.46 12.79
CA VAL A 23 11.44 -6.77 12.95
C VAL A 23 10.51 -7.06 11.77
N TRP A 24 11.05 -7.14 10.55
CA TRP A 24 10.26 -7.50 9.36
C TRP A 24 9.74 -8.93 9.45
N GLU A 25 10.62 -9.91 9.74
CA GLU A 25 10.26 -11.33 9.90
C GLU A 25 9.16 -11.55 10.97
N ASP A 26 9.27 -10.88 12.12
CA ASP A 26 8.33 -11.02 13.23
C ASP A 26 6.93 -10.42 12.95
N ASN A 27 6.77 -9.59 11.91
CA ASN A 27 5.49 -8.93 11.59
C ASN A 27 4.80 -9.48 10.33
N LEU A 28 5.40 -10.46 9.64
CA LEU A 28 4.84 -11.01 8.39
C LEU A 28 3.48 -11.67 8.62
N ASP A 29 3.34 -12.45 9.69
CA ASP A 29 2.07 -13.12 10.01
C ASP A 29 0.96 -12.11 10.34
N ASP A 30 1.31 -11.00 10.99
CA ASP A 30 0.36 -9.92 11.31
C ASP A 30 -0.08 -9.18 10.05
N GLU A 31 0.83 -8.96 9.09
CA GLU A 31 0.54 -8.33 7.81
C GLU A 31 -0.36 -9.21 6.93
N VAL A 32 -0.03 -10.50 6.77
CA VAL A 32 -0.88 -11.46 6.06
C VAL A 32 -2.25 -11.55 6.73
N GLY A 33 -2.30 -11.58 8.06
CA GLY A 33 -3.53 -11.58 8.83
C GLY A 33 -4.37 -10.31 8.64
N PHE A 34 -3.75 -9.15 8.58
CA PHE A 34 -4.41 -7.88 8.28
C PHE A 34 -5.02 -7.89 6.88
N TRP A 35 -4.23 -8.22 5.84
CA TRP A 35 -4.70 -8.22 4.46
C TRP A 35 -5.82 -9.23 4.21
N ASN A 36 -5.76 -10.41 4.84
CA ASN A 36 -6.86 -11.38 4.78
C ASN A 36 -8.17 -10.79 5.34
N ARG A 37 -8.12 -10.11 6.50
CA ARG A 37 -9.28 -9.42 7.07
C ARG A 37 -9.75 -8.27 6.17
N TYR A 38 -8.83 -7.47 5.64
CA TYR A 38 -9.13 -6.37 4.72
C TYR A 38 -9.91 -6.88 3.49
N LEU A 39 -9.43 -7.92 2.82
CA LEU A 39 -10.08 -8.47 1.64
C LEU A 39 -11.41 -9.17 1.96
N SER A 40 -11.46 -9.96 3.03
CA SER A 40 -12.68 -10.73 3.39
C SER A 40 -13.84 -9.85 3.90
N THR A 41 -13.53 -8.63 4.36
CA THR A 41 -14.53 -7.65 4.83
C THR A 41 -14.76 -6.50 3.85
N SER A 42 -14.24 -6.62 2.62
CA SER A 42 -14.36 -5.60 1.58
C SER A 42 -13.85 -4.22 2.02
N GLY A 43 -12.73 -4.20 2.74
CA GLY A 43 -11.99 -2.97 3.07
C GLY A 43 -11.92 -2.59 4.55
N LEU A 44 -12.42 -3.40 5.48
CA LEU A 44 -12.52 -3.04 6.91
C LEU A 44 -13.20 -1.67 7.08
N GLU A 45 -12.46 -0.67 7.59
CA GLU A 45 -12.92 0.71 7.77
C GLU A 45 -12.72 1.60 6.54
N TRP A 46 -12.10 1.07 5.47
CA TRP A 46 -11.82 1.76 4.19
C TRP A 46 -12.49 1.08 2.98
N PRO A 47 -13.83 0.94 2.96
CA PRO A 47 -14.52 0.30 1.84
C PRO A 47 -14.35 1.05 0.52
N GLU A 48 -14.23 2.38 0.55
CA GLU A 48 -14.00 3.19 -0.66
C GLU A 48 -12.63 2.90 -1.29
N GLU A 49 -11.59 2.73 -0.47
CA GLU A 49 -10.27 2.33 -0.96
C GLU A 49 -10.28 0.91 -1.53
N PHE A 50 -10.99 -0.02 -0.89
CA PHE A 50 -11.16 -1.37 -1.42
C PHE A 50 -11.82 -1.37 -2.80
N GLN A 51 -12.91 -0.63 -2.97
CA GLN A 51 -13.59 -0.51 -4.27
C GLN A 51 -12.67 0.14 -5.31
N MET A 52 -11.95 1.19 -4.96
CA MET A 52 -10.97 1.83 -5.85
C MET A 52 -9.86 0.88 -6.28
N ARG A 53 -9.33 0.06 -5.36
CA ARG A 53 -8.27 -0.91 -5.65
C ARG A 53 -8.73 -1.94 -6.69
N LEU A 54 -10.02 -2.29 -6.69
CA LEU A 54 -10.64 -3.22 -7.64
C LEU A 54 -11.12 -2.59 -8.95
N ASP A 55 -11.48 -1.31 -8.94
CA ASP A 55 -12.02 -0.63 -10.10
C ASP A 55 -10.95 -0.44 -11.20
N PRO A 56 -11.08 -1.12 -12.36
CA PRO A 56 -10.12 -0.99 -13.46
C PRO A 56 -10.19 0.39 -14.15
N ASN A 57 -11.24 1.16 -13.91
CA ASN A 57 -11.42 2.49 -14.48
C ASN A 57 -11.05 3.61 -13.51
N SER A 58 -10.62 3.28 -12.28
CA SER A 58 -10.30 4.28 -11.27
C SER A 58 -9.24 5.26 -11.81
N VAL A 59 -9.54 6.55 -11.69
CA VAL A 59 -8.71 7.64 -12.21
C VAL A 59 -7.71 8.06 -11.14
N VAL A 60 -6.44 8.26 -11.50
CA VAL A 60 -5.42 8.76 -10.56
C VAL A 60 -5.85 10.11 -9.99
N THR A 61 -6.11 10.11 -8.68
CA THR A 61 -6.42 11.31 -7.88
C THR A 61 -5.25 11.75 -7.01
N ASP A 62 -4.28 10.89 -6.75
CA ASP A 62 -3.08 11.24 -6.00
C ASP A 62 -2.28 12.35 -6.70
N ASP A 63 -2.01 13.43 -5.96
CA ASP A 63 -1.38 14.63 -6.49
C ASP A 63 0.06 14.41 -6.93
N LEU A 64 0.80 13.55 -6.22
CA LEU A 64 2.20 13.26 -6.50
C LEU A 64 2.31 12.43 -7.79
N VAL A 65 1.60 11.30 -7.84
CA VAL A 65 1.54 10.42 -9.01
C VAL A 65 1.01 11.20 -10.21
N GLY A 66 -0.10 11.93 -10.05
CA GLY A 66 -0.70 12.73 -11.10
C GLY A 66 0.24 13.81 -11.65
N ARG A 67 1.03 14.46 -10.79
CA ARG A 67 2.04 15.44 -11.22
C ARG A 67 3.14 14.81 -12.06
N HIS A 68 3.67 13.66 -11.64
CA HIS A 68 4.69 12.95 -12.40
C HIS A 68 4.15 12.47 -13.74
N LEU A 69 2.94 11.92 -13.77
CA LEU A 69 2.28 11.51 -15.00
C LEU A 69 2.15 12.69 -15.97
N ARG A 70 1.61 13.84 -15.54
CA ARG A 70 1.50 15.04 -16.38
C ARG A 70 2.84 15.51 -16.97
N TRP A 71 3.91 15.40 -16.20
CA TRP A 71 5.23 15.87 -16.61
C TRP A 71 5.91 14.95 -17.64
N LEU A 72 5.63 13.65 -17.61
CA LEU A 72 6.17 12.70 -18.57
C LEU A 72 5.65 13.00 -19.98
N ALA A 73 6.56 13.13 -20.95
CA ALA A 73 6.21 13.33 -22.36
C ALA A 73 5.60 12.07 -23.00
N SER A 74 5.95 10.88 -22.50
CA SER A 74 5.41 9.62 -23.01
C SER A 74 3.91 9.47 -22.68
N THR A 75 3.16 8.93 -23.64
CA THR A 75 1.78 8.48 -23.44
C THR A 75 1.73 7.08 -22.84
N GLU A 76 2.72 6.23 -23.12
CA GLU A 76 2.88 4.92 -22.52
C GLU A 76 3.76 5.04 -21.28
N VAL A 77 3.23 4.67 -20.11
CA VAL A 77 3.95 4.78 -18.83
C VAL A 77 3.89 3.46 -18.08
N SER A 78 5.05 2.93 -17.73
CA SER A 78 5.18 1.78 -16.84
C SER A 78 5.46 2.23 -15.40
N ILE A 79 4.73 1.67 -14.44
CA ILE A 79 4.84 1.96 -13.01
C ILE A 79 5.14 0.66 -12.28
N LEU A 80 6.17 0.66 -11.43
CA LEU A 80 6.45 -0.43 -10.49
C LEU A 80 6.02 0.02 -9.10
N ASP A 81 5.04 -0.67 -8.53
CA ASP A 81 4.54 -0.48 -7.16
C ASP A 81 5.18 -1.56 -6.26
N VAL A 82 5.98 -1.13 -5.28
CA VAL A 82 6.79 -2.02 -4.42
C VAL A 82 6.22 -1.99 -3.01
N GLY A 83 5.91 -3.16 -2.45
CA GLY A 83 5.16 -3.24 -1.20
C GLY A 83 3.68 -2.94 -1.41
N ALA A 84 3.14 -3.39 -2.55
CA ALA A 84 1.77 -3.09 -2.96
C ALA A 84 0.71 -3.81 -2.11
N GLY A 85 1.10 -4.80 -1.31
CA GLY A 85 0.18 -5.76 -0.72
C GLY A 85 -0.50 -6.64 -1.78
N PRO A 86 -1.70 -7.18 -1.50
CA PRO A 86 -2.42 -8.04 -2.43
C PRO A 86 -3.05 -7.30 -3.63
N LEU A 87 -3.24 -5.97 -3.52
CA LEU A 87 -3.89 -5.13 -4.54
C LEU A 87 -3.24 -3.73 -4.52
N THR A 88 -2.71 -3.28 -5.67
CA THR A 88 -2.11 -1.93 -5.80
C THR A 88 -3.07 -0.82 -5.39
N ILE A 89 -2.55 0.15 -4.65
CA ILE A 89 -3.26 1.38 -4.29
C ILE A 89 -3.29 2.39 -5.45
N ILE A 90 -2.47 2.19 -6.49
CA ILE A 90 -2.41 3.09 -7.63
C ILE A 90 -3.68 2.92 -8.47
N ASN A 91 -4.33 4.05 -8.81
CA ASN A 91 -5.45 4.07 -9.74
C ASN A 91 -5.00 3.73 -11.18
N LYS A 92 -5.92 3.20 -11.99
CA LYS A 92 -5.56 2.44 -13.18
C LYS A 92 -5.59 3.28 -14.46
N THR A 93 -6.21 4.46 -14.42
CA THR A 93 -6.36 5.34 -15.59
C THR A 93 -5.84 6.76 -15.35
N PHE A 94 -5.33 7.38 -16.41
CA PHE A 94 -4.94 8.79 -16.42
C PHE A 94 -5.21 9.40 -17.81
N PRO A 95 -5.84 10.59 -17.91
CA PRO A 95 -6.17 11.19 -19.19
C PRO A 95 -4.96 11.35 -20.12
N GLY A 96 -5.10 10.83 -21.35
CA GLY A 96 -4.06 10.91 -22.39
C GLY A 96 -2.87 9.97 -22.17
N LYS A 97 -2.95 9.02 -21.22
CA LYS A 97 -1.89 8.04 -20.96
C LYS A 97 -2.42 6.63 -20.83
N THR A 98 -1.64 5.69 -21.32
CA THR A 98 -1.80 4.26 -21.08
C THR A 98 -0.86 3.86 -19.96
N LEU A 99 -1.42 3.33 -18.86
CA LEU A 99 -0.64 2.90 -17.70
C LEU A 99 -0.45 1.38 -17.73
N THR A 100 0.78 0.93 -17.56
CA THR A 100 1.10 -0.46 -17.23
C THR A 100 1.63 -0.49 -15.80
N ILE A 101 0.86 -1.07 -14.88
CA ILE A 101 1.22 -1.12 -13.46
C ILE A 101 1.67 -2.54 -13.12
N THR A 102 2.88 -2.67 -12.61
CA THR A 102 3.41 -3.91 -12.04
C THR A 102 3.43 -3.75 -10.53
N ALA A 103 2.55 -4.46 -9.84
CA ALA A 103 2.53 -4.53 -8.39
C ALA A 103 3.43 -5.67 -7.92
N THR A 104 4.26 -5.40 -6.92
CA THR A 104 5.19 -6.37 -6.34
C THR A 104 5.16 -6.27 -4.82
N ASP A 105 5.24 -7.42 -4.17
CA ASP A 105 5.27 -7.52 -2.73
C ASP A 105 6.06 -8.78 -2.33
N PRO A 106 6.92 -8.73 -1.29
CA PRO A 106 7.59 -9.93 -0.79
C PRO A 106 6.63 -11.04 -0.37
N LEU A 107 5.39 -10.70 0.01
CA LEU A 107 4.35 -11.64 0.47
C LEU A 107 3.32 -12.00 -0.62
N ALA A 108 3.66 -11.75 -1.89
CA ALA A 108 2.73 -11.97 -3.01
C ALA A 108 2.27 -13.44 -3.13
N ASP A 109 3.14 -14.41 -2.83
CA ASP A 109 2.81 -15.83 -2.88
C ASP A 109 1.83 -16.23 -1.76
N GLU A 110 1.97 -15.63 -0.57
CA GLU A 110 1.08 -15.78 0.57
C GLU A 110 -0.31 -15.19 0.25
N TYR A 111 -0.34 -14.02 -0.38
CA TYR A 111 -1.57 -13.37 -0.82
C TYR A 111 -2.29 -14.15 -1.94
N ALA A 112 -1.56 -14.87 -2.79
CA ALA A 112 -2.15 -15.67 -3.85
C ALA A 112 -3.10 -16.75 -3.30
N ALA A 113 -2.89 -17.22 -2.07
CA ALA A 113 -3.79 -18.14 -1.39
C ALA A 113 -5.20 -17.55 -1.13
N PHE A 114 -5.34 -16.22 -1.09
CA PHE A 114 -6.63 -15.54 -0.91
C PHE A 114 -7.45 -15.47 -2.20
N TRP A 115 -6.81 -15.65 -3.36
CA TRP A 115 -7.41 -15.39 -4.67
C TRP A 115 -8.72 -16.16 -4.94
N PRO A 116 -8.88 -17.45 -4.56
CA PRO A 116 -10.15 -18.15 -4.77
C PRO A 116 -11.34 -17.47 -4.09
N ALA A 117 -11.15 -16.93 -2.88
CA ALA A 117 -12.18 -16.21 -2.14
C ALA A 117 -12.49 -14.85 -2.76
N LEU A 118 -11.45 -14.08 -3.09
CA LEU A 118 -11.60 -12.76 -3.73
C LEU A 118 -12.26 -12.87 -5.11
N ALA A 119 -11.88 -13.87 -5.90
CA ALA A 119 -12.47 -14.10 -7.22
C ALA A 119 -13.95 -14.49 -7.12
N SER A 120 -14.37 -15.15 -6.03
CA SER A 120 -15.80 -15.42 -5.78
C SER A 120 -16.56 -14.13 -5.48
N LEU A 121 -15.99 -13.25 -4.65
CA LEU A 121 -16.57 -11.94 -4.30
C LEU A 121 -16.76 -11.06 -5.54
N LEU A 122 -15.77 -11.01 -6.43
CA LEU A 122 -15.82 -10.21 -7.66
C LEU A 122 -16.85 -10.71 -8.69
N ARG A 123 -17.25 -11.99 -8.62
CA ARG A 123 -18.28 -12.57 -9.51
C ARG A 123 -19.70 -12.50 -8.94
N SER A 124 -19.85 -12.13 -7.68
CA SER A 124 -21.16 -12.03 -7.01
C SER A 124 -21.80 -10.64 -7.07
N GLU A 125 -21.09 -9.64 -7.60
CA GLU A 125 -21.66 -8.32 -7.92
C GLU A 125 -22.51 -8.44 -9.21
N PRO A 126 -23.78 -8.01 -9.21
CA PRO A 126 -24.73 -8.17 -10.32
C PRO A 126 -24.45 -7.28 -11.54
#